data_AF-A0A090S6K0-F1
#
_entry.id   AF-A0A090S6K0-F1
#
_cell.length_a   1.000
_cell.length_b   1.000
_cell.length_c   1.000
_cell.angle_alpha   90.00
_cell.angle_beta   90.00
_cell.angle_gamma   90.00
#
_symmetry.space_group_name_H-M   'P 1'
#
loop_
_entity.id
_entity.type
_entity.pdbx_description
1 polymer ?
#
loop_
_entity_poly.entity_id
_entity_poly.type
_entity_poly.pdbx_seq_one_letter_code
_entity_poly.pdbx_strand_id
1 'polypeptide(L)'
;MQGLEHYLNRTSVCAPKQAIYLGVGQKTAHELSKLVQQNVNYPSISDSEHLLALPELAQISGQVVTILRGNGGRELIYEQLTKRGAYVQYLEMYQRQYRSFDKQASSTGKIVKLTR
;
A
#
# COMPACT_ATOMS: atom_id res chain seq x y z
N MET A 1 3.34 -4.53 7.40
CA MET A 1 2.11 -4.23 8.16
C MET A 1 2.38 -3.59 9.52
N GLN A 2 3.53 -3.85 10.19
CA GLN A 2 3.92 -3.16 11.43
C GLN A 2 3.79 -1.62 11.38
N GLY A 3 4.08 -0.98 10.24
CA GLY A 3 3.94 0.47 10.09
C GLY A 3 2.50 1.00 10.18
N LEU A 4 1.50 0.24 9.74
CA LEU A 4 0.10 0.66 9.78
C LEU A 4 -0.48 0.53 11.19
N GLU A 5 -0.21 -0.59 11.86
CA GLU A 5 -0.54 -0.79 13.28
C GLU A 5 0.11 0.28 14.15
N HIS A 6 1.40 0.56 13.92
CA HIS A 6 2.14 1.58 14.66
C HIS A 6 1.59 2.99 14.39
N TYR A 7 1.16 3.28 13.16
CA TYR A 7 0.52 4.55 12.83
C TYR A 7 -0.83 4.71 13.53
N LEU A 8 -1.73 3.72 13.39
CA LEU A 8 -3.06 3.73 14.01
C LEU A 8 -3.00 3.73 15.55
N ASN A 9 -1.98 3.11 16.15
CA ASN A 9 -1.80 3.14 17.61
C ASN A 9 -1.17 4.46 18.11
N ARG A 10 -0.38 5.16 17.28
CA ARG A 10 0.25 6.44 17.65
C ARG A 10 -0.66 7.64 17.43
N THR A 11 -1.38 7.65 16.32
CA THR A 11 -2.38 8.68 16.04
C THR A 11 -3.69 8.14 16.59
N SER A 12 -4.29 8.76 17.61
CA SER A 12 -5.63 8.39 18.14
C SER A 12 -6.76 8.66 17.12
N VAL A 13 -6.52 8.32 15.86
CA VAL A 13 -7.36 8.52 14.70
C VAL A 13 -8.04 7.19 14.45
N CYS A 14 -9.33 7.15 14.76
CA CYS A 14 -10.16 6.03 14.38
C CYS A 14 -10.23 5.98 12.86
N ALA A 15 -10.01 4.79 12.27
CA ALA A 15 -10.14 4.60 10.84
C ALA A 15 -11.56 5.05 10.41
N PRO A 16 -11.70 5.92 9.39
CA PRO A 16 -13.00 6.45 9.00
C PRO A 16 -13.97 5.31 8.67
N LYS A 17 -15.12 5.28 9.36
CA LYS A 17 -16.14 4.22 9.22
C LYS A 17 -16.93 4.27 7.91
N GLN A 18 -16.77 5.34 7.14
CA GLN A 18 -17.47 5.57 5.87
C GLN A 18 -16.49 5.58 4.68
N ALA A 19 -15.25 5.13 4.89
CA ALA A 19 -14.26 5.04 3.82
C ALA A 19 -14.31 3.68 3.13
N ILE A 20 -14.03 3.67 1.83
CA ILE A 20 -13.78 2.45 1.05
C ILE A 20 -12.31 2.10 1.21
N TYR A 21 -12.02 0.90 1.72
CA TYR A 21 -10.66 0.42 1.89
C TYR A 21 -10.28 -0.53 0.76
N LEU A 22 -9.13 -0.28 0.15
CA LEU A 22 -8.61 -1.09 -0.95
C LEU A 22 -7.20 -1.61 -0.61
N GLY A 23 -6.91 -2.85 -0.98
CA GLY A 23 -5.59 -3.45 -0.89
C GLY A 23 -5.07 -3.82 -2.28
N VAL A 24 -3.78 -3.58 -2.55
CA VAL A 24 -3.12 -4.01 -3.81
C VAL A 24 -3.19 -5.52 -4.02
N GLY A 25 -3.34 -6.32 -2.95
CA GLY A 25 -3.47 -7.76 -3.06
C GLY A 25 -4.09 -8.37 -1.81
N GLN A 26 -4.49 -9.64 -1.92
CA GLN A 26 -5.24 -10.37 -0.89
C GLN A 26 -4.61 -10.29 0.51
N LYS A 27 -3.29 -10.48 0.61
CA LYS A 27 -2.59 -10.45 1.91
C LYS A 27 -2.68 -9.07 2.56
N THR A 28 -2.47 -8.01 1.79
CA THR A 28 -2.60 -6.62 2.29
C THR A 28 -4.03 -6.34 2.71
N ALA A 29 -5.01 -6.77 1.91
CA ALA A 29 -6.42 -6.53 2.20
C ALA A 29 -6.88 -7.26 3.48
N HIS A 30 -6.48 -8.52 3.64
CA HIS A 30 -6.80 -9.31 4.83
C HIS A 30 -6.25 -8.68 6.11
N GLU A 31 -4.99 -8.26 6.09
CA GLU A 31 -4.35 -7.62 7.25
C GLU A 31 -4.94 -6.23 7.53
N LEU A 32 -5.23 -5.43 6.49
CA LEU A 32 -5.89 -4.14 6.65
C LEU A 32 -7.29 -4.30 7.24
N SER A 33 -8.06 -5.30 6.77
CA SER A 33 -9.43 -5.56 7.22
C SER A 33 -9.51 -5.84 8.72
N LYS A 34 -8.55 -6.59 9.28
CA LYS A 34 -8.45 -6.82 10.73
C LYS A 34 -8.27 -5.51 11.51
N LEU A 35 -7.48 -4.59 10.96
CA LEU A 35 -7.16 -3.32 11.61
C LEU A 35 -8.30 -2.32 11.55
N VAL A 36 -8.94 -2.19 10.40
CA VAL A 36 -10.05 -1.24 10.19
C VAL A 36 -11.41 -1.81 10.58
N GLN A 37 -11.47 -3.11 10.89
CA GLN A 37 -12.67 -3.89 11.21
C GLN A 37 -13.79 -3.71 10.16
N GLN A 38 -13.40 -3.61 8.90
CA GLN A 38 -14.27 -3.35 7.75
C GLN A 38 -13.81 -4.19 6.56
N ASN A 39 -14.69 -4.31 5.57
CA ASN A 39 -14.34 -4.99 4.33
C ASN A 39 -13.29 -4.19 3.56
N VAL A 40 -12.35 -4.91 2.94
CA VAL A 40 -11.27 -4.33 2.13
C VAL A 40 -11.25 -5.04 0.79
N ASN A 41 -11.54 -4.30 -0.28
CA ASN A 41 -11.57 -4.87 -1.63
C ASN A 41 -10.17 -4.93 -2.24
N TYR A 42 -9.92 -5.90 -3.10
CA TYR A 42 -8.63 -6.11 -3.74
C TYR A 42 -8.79 -6.79 -5.10
N PRO A 43 -7.87 -6.55 -6.04
CA PRO A 43 -7.89 -7.23 -7.33
C PRO A 43 -7.39 -8.68 -7.21
N SER A 44 -7.86 -9.55 -8.11
CA SER A 44 -7.37 -10.93 -8.22
C SER A 44 -5.88 -10.99 -8.56
N ILE A 45 -5.39 -10.07 -9.38
CA ILE A 45 -3.97 -9.93 -9.73
C ILE A 45 -3.39 -8.78 -8.91
N SER A 46 -2.34 -9.06 -8.14
CA SER A 46 -1.81 -8.12 -7.14
C SER A 46 -0.82 -7.10 -7.72
N ASP A 47 -1.30 -6.22 -8.59
CA ASP A 47 -0.52 -5.10 -9.16
C ASP A 47 -1.32 -3.78 -9.18
N SER A 48 -0.67 -2.72 -9.68
CA SER A 48 -1.25 -1.36 -9.66
C SER A 48 -2.34 -1.20 -10.71
N GLU A 49 -2.17 -1.84 -11.86
CA GLU A 49 -3.04 -1.77 -13.02
C GLU A 49 -4.41 -2.41 -12.72
N HIS A 50 -4.42 -3.60 -12.11
CA HIS A 50 -5.65 -4.29 -11.72
C HIS A 50 -6.32 -3.63 -10.51
N LEU A 51 -5.54 -3.04 -9.59
CA LEU A 51 -6.12 -2.20 -8.54
C LEU A 51 -6.91 -1.04 -9.16
N LEU A 52 -6.31 -0.31 -10.10
CA LEU A 52 -6.94 0.82 -10.78
C LEU A 52 -8.15 0.42 -11.65
N ALA A 53 -8.30 -0.85 -11.98
CA ALA A 53 -9.46 -1.39 -12.69
C ALA A 53 -10.65 -1.73 -11.78
N LEU A 54 -10.48 -1.65 -10.45
CA LEU A 54 -11.57 -1.87 -9.51
C LEU A 54 -12.72 -0.86 -9.71
N PRO A 55 -13.98 -1.30 -9.62
CA PRO A 55 -15.14 -0.43 -9.85
C PRO A 55 -15.20 0.75 -8.87
N GLU A 56 -14.70 0.57 -7.65
CA GLU A 56 -14.63 1.62 -6.63
C GLU A 56 -13.73 2.80 -7.04
N LEU A 57 -12.80 2.58 -7.97
CA LEU A 57 -11.89 3.61 -8.47
C LEU A 57 -12.33 4.19 -9.82
N ALA A 58 -13.44 3.72 -10.40
CA ALA A 58 -13.89 4.16 -11.72
C ALA A 58 -14.42 5.61 -11.72
N GLN A 59 -15.10 6.04 -10.65
CA GLN A 59 -15.75 7.35 -10.54
C GLN A 59 -15.39 8.03 -9.21
N ILE A 60 -14.20 8.64 -9.18
CA ILE A 60 -13.60 9.22 -7.97
C ILE A 60 -13.30 10.72 -8.09
N SER A 61 -13.80 11.38 -9.13
CA SER A 61 -13.61 12.81 -9.32
C SER A 61 -14.15 13.58 -8.11
N GLY A 62 -13.35 14.51 -7.59
CA GLY A 62 -13.66 15.30 -6.40
C GLY A 62 -13.51 14.57 -5.06
N GLN A 63 -13.19 13.27 -5.06
CA GLN A 63 -12.99 12.51 -3.82
C GLN A 63 -11.57 12.66 -3.27
N VAL A 64 -11.41 12.50 -1.96
CA VAL A 64 -10.10 12.48 -1.31
C VAL A 64 -9.62 11.03 -1.19
N VAL A 65 -8.45 10.73 -1.75
CA VAL A 65 -7.85 9.40 -1.69
C VAL A 65 -6.51 9.47 -0.95
N THR A 66 -6.35 8.65 0.07
CA THR A 66 -5.09 8.52 0.82
C THR A 66 -4.41 7.21 0.47
N ILE A 67 -3.18 7.30 -0.06
CA ILE A 67 -2.36 6.14 -0.41
C ILE A 67 -1.40 5.86 0.74
N LEU A 68 -1.59 4.71 1.38
CA LEU A 68 -0.72 4.20 2.44
C LEU A 68 0.47 3.47 1.81
N ARG A 69 1.69 3.98 1.98
CA ARG A 69 2.88 3.42 1.32
C ARG A 69 4.13 3.44 2.19
N GLY A 70 5.17 2.74 1.74
CA GLY A 70 6.54 2.99 2.22
C GLY A 70 7.22 4.09 1.41
N ASN A 71 8.43 4.50 1.82
CA ASN A 71 9.24 5.45 1.09
C ASN A 71 9.63 4.91 -0.31
N GLY A 72 9.42 5.73 -1.34
CA GLY A 72 9.68 5.33 -2.74
C GLY A 72 8.71 4.27 -3.27
N GLY A 73 8.69 4.05 -4.59
CA GLY A 73 7.75 3.15 -5.30
C GLY A 73 7.00 3.82 -6.46
N ARG A 74 6.18 3.04 -7.19
CA ARG A 74 5.54 3.47 -8.45
C ARG A 74 4.54 4.61 -8.23
N GLU A 75 4.67 5.68 -9.01
CA GLU A 75 3.75 6.83 -9.00
C GLU A 75 2.46 6.58 -9.79
N LEU A 76 2.39 5.47 -10.54
CA LEU A 76 1.26 5.14 -11.41
C LEU A 76 -0.11 5.27 -10.73
N ILE A 77 -0.26 4.73 -9.51
CA ILE A 77 -1.55 4.80 -8.79
C ILE A 77 -1.91 6.26 -8.52
N TYR A 78 -0.97 7.05 -8.01
CA TYR A 78 -1.21 8.46 -7.70
C TYR A 78 -1.56 9.27 -8.95
N GLU A 79 -0.77 9.12 -10.01
CA GLU A 79 -1.00 9.81 -11.28
C GLU A 79 -2.37 9.47 -11.87
N GLN A 80 -2.74 8.19 -11.89
CA GLN A 80 -3.98 7.74 -12.50
C GLN A 80 -5.20 8.19 -11.70
N LEU A 81 -5.14 8.14 -10.37
CA LEU A 81 -6.23 8.65 -9.53
C LEU A 81 -6.37 10.17 -9.65
N THR A 82 -5.25 10.90 -9.72
CA THR A 82 -5.25 12.35 -9.95
C THR A 82 -5.80 12.69 -11.34
N LYS A 83 -5.43 11.94 -12.38
CA LYS A 83 -5.98 12.08 -13.75
C LYS A 83 -7.49 11.83 -13.79
N ARG A 84 -8.02 10.98 -12.90
CA ARG A 84 -9.47 10.74 -12.72
C ARG A 84 -10.16 11.83 -11.88
N GLY A 85 -9.44 12.88 -11.48
CA GLY A 85 -9.98 14.03 -10.75
C GLY A 85 -10.03 13.89 -9.23
N ALA A 86 -9.39 12.87 -8.65
CA ALA A 86 -9.32 12.72 -7.20
C ALA A 86 -8.24 13.64 -6.58
N TYR A 87 -8.48 14.07 -5.35
CA TYR A 87 -7.48 14.71 -4.50
C TYR A 87 -6.65 13.64 -3.80
N VAL A 88 -5.47 13.35 -4.31
CA VAL A 88 -4.64 12.24 -3.84
C VAL A 88 -3.53 12.74 -2.91
N GLN A 89 -3.39 12.09 -1.75
CA GLN A 89 -2.32 12.34 -0.80
C GLN A 89 -1.57 11.05 -0.44
N TYR A 90 -0.28 11.16 -0.17
CA TYR A 90 0.52 10.07 0.35
C TYR A 90 0.60 10.10 1.87
N LEU A 91 0.53 8.92 2.48
CA LEU A 91 0.91 8.71 3.86
C LEU A 91 2.03 7.67 3.90
N GLU A 92 3.25 8.13 4.13
CA GLU A 92 4.43 7.29 4.22
C GLU A 92 4.54 6.69 5.63
N MET A 93 4.29 5.38 5.74
CA MET A 93 4.21 4.70 7.03
C MET A 93 5.51 4.02 7.47
N TYR A 94 6.42 3.77 6.54
CA TYR A 94 7.69 3.10 6.83
C TYR A 94 8.76 3.41 5.80
N GLN A 95 10.01 3.33 6.24
CA GLN A 95 11.17 3.44 5.38
C GLN A 95 11.78 2.05 5.15
N ARG A 96 11.98 1.66 3.89
CA ARG A 96 12.84 0.54 3.51
C ARG A 96 14.28 0.93 3.84
N GLN A 97 14.87 0.26 4.82
CA GLN A 97 16.28 0.36 5.13
C GLN A 97 17.00 -0.89 4.63
N TYR A 98 18.02 -0.68 3.80
CA TYR A 98 18.92 -1.78 3.41
C TYR A 98 19.71 -2.21 4.64
N ARG A 99 19.66 -3.51 4.96
CA ARG A 99 20.60 -4.11 5.90
C ARG A 99 21.94 -4.22 5.18
N SER A 100 23.00 -3.64 5.74
CA SER A 100 24.36 -3.84 5.23
C SER A 100 24.64 -5.33 5.14
N PHE A 101 25.00 -5.80 3.94
CA PHE A 101 25.36 -7.19 3.74
C PHE A 101 26.80 -7.36 4.20
N ASP A 102 27.00 -7.94 5.40
CA ASP A 102 28.36 -8.18 5.89
C ASP A 102 28.98 -9.30 5.07
N LYS A 103 30.07 -8.98 4.38
CA LYS A 103 30.69 -9.83 3.36
C LYS A 103 31.68 -10.80 4.02
N GLN A 104 31.28 -11.51 5.07
CA GLN A 104 32.13 -12.56 5.66
C GLN A 104 31.63 -13.95 5.31
N ALA A 105 32.38 -14.54 4.37
CA ALA A 105 32.57 -15.96 4.08
C ALA A 105 31.33 -16.86 3.92
N SER A 106 31.04 -17.25 2.68
CA SER A 106 31.21 -18.66 2.28
C SER A 106 31.00 -18.79 0.77
N SER A 107 32.06 -19.24 0.10
CA SER A 107 32.14 -19.64 -1.29
C SER A 107 31.28 -20.88 -1.54
N THR A 108 29.99 -20.71 -1.83
CA THR A 108 29.15 -21.64 -2.62
C THR A 108 27.94 -20.85 -3.11
N GLY A 109 27.62 -20.97 -4.41
CA GLY A 109 26.70 -20.09 -5.15
C GLY A 109 25.40 -19.75 -4.41
N LYS A 110 25.25 -18.48 -4.01
CA LYS A 110 24.00 -17.94 -3.50
C LYS A 110 23.29 -17.18 -4.62
N ILE A 111 22.13 -17.68 -5.06
CA ILE A 111 21.24 -16.93 -5.95
C ILE A 111 20.67 -15.77 -5.14
N VAL A 112 21.06 -14.54 -5.47
CA VAL A 112 20.51 -13.32 -4.88
C VAL A 112 19.29 -12.92 -5.69
N LYS A 113 18.09 -13.05 -5.11
CA LYS A 113 16.86 -12.54 -5.74
C LYS A 113 16.78 -11.03 -5.51
N LEU A 114 17.01 -10.27 -6.57
CA LEU A 114 16.72 -8.84 -6.58
C LEU A 114 15.20 -8.66 -6.66
N THR A 115 14.59 -8.19 -5.57
CA THR A 115 13.17 -7.80 -5.54
C THR A 115 13.06 -6.27 -5.59
N ARG A 116 12.14 -5.74 -6.41
CA ARG A 116 11.82 -4.30 -6.50
C ARG A 116 11.18 -3.76 -5.22
#